data_AF-A0A938KNF3-F1
#
_entry.id   AF-A0A938KNF3-F1
#
_cell.length_a   1.000
_cell.length_b   1.000
_cell.length_c   1.000
_cell.angle_alpha   90.00
_cell.angle_beta   90.00
_cell.angle_gamma   90.00
#
_symmetry.space_group_name_H-M   'P 1'
#
loop_
_entity.id
_entity.type
_entity.pdbx_description
1 polymer ?
#
loop_
_entity_poly.entity_id
_entity_poly.type
_entity_poly.pdbx_seq_one_letter_code
_entity_poly.pdbx_strand_id
1 'polypeptide(L)'
;MTDVSSTPPATRRVDPVALLAFAVVALAYGRAIWFTPPEATQGFAQKILYVHAPAAWVAFLAFGVTALAGAFWLFLKDQRLDRLAESSAEVGVIFTTAVLVTGPLWGKPVWGTWWTWDARLTLTLFLWFIYVGYLVLRGVIPGREQRARYAAVVGILGALLIPFIHLSVYLFRTLHPLPVVARPEGPAMPTVMVKTFFLAFFAFTLLYVAFVRARMALATERDALDDAAVGG
;
A
#
# COMPACT_ATOMS: atom_id res chain seq x y z
N MET A 1 -38.05 28.75 -2.54
CA MET A 1 -37.08 28.61 -1.43
C MET A 1 -37.43 27.30 -0.73
N THR A 2 -36.99 26.18 -1.29
CA THR A 2 -37.32 24.84 -0.80
C THR A 2 -36.21 24.37 0.13
N ASP A 3 -36.64 23.96 1.30
CA ASP A 3 -35.87 23.50 2.45
C ASP A 3 -34.89 22.39 2.06
N VAL A 4 -33.60 22.69 2.13
CA VAL A 4 -32.53 21.69 2.04
C VAL A 4 -32.56 20.95 3.37
N SER A 5 -33.27 19.81 3.38
CA SER A 5 -33.22 18.81 4.44
C SER A 5 -31.76 18.57 4.85
N SER A 6 -31.36 19.18 5.96
CA SER A 6 -30.04 19.03 6.55
C SER A 6 -30.01 17.71 7.29
N THR A 7 -29.81 16.62 6.54
CA THR A 7 -29.49 15.33 7.14
C THR A 7 -28.25 15.55 8.03
N PRO A 8 -28.35 15.40 9.36
CA PRO A 8 -27.21 15.64 10.23
C PRO A 8 -26.07 14.71 9.79
N PRO A 9 -24.81 15.18 9.81
CA PRO A 9 -23.69 14.34 9.43
C PRO A 9 -23.73 13.08 10.28
N ALA A 10 -23.82 11.91 9.63
CA ALA A 10 -23.81 10.64 10.31
C ALA A 10 -22.61 10.64 11.26
N THR A 11 -22.86 10.50 12.56
CA THR A 11 -21.80 10.52 13.58
C THR A 11 -20.79 9.44 13.21
N ARG A 12 -19.62 9.82 12.70
CA ARG A 12 -18.57 8.86 12.33
C ARG A 12 -18.07 8.19 13.59
N ARG A 13 -18.59 6.99 13.86
CA ARG A 13 -18.03 6.12 14.89
C ARG A 13 -16.61 5.77 14.50
N VAL A 14 -15.69 5.88 15.45
CA VAL A 14 -14.30 5.48 15.24
C VAL A 14 -14.28 3.98 14.91
N ASP A 15 -13.65 3.59 13.79
CA ASP A 15 -13.57 2.19 13.38
C ASP A 15 -12.67 1.43 14.39
N PRO A 16 -13.18 0.42 15.12
CA PRO A 16 -12.38 -0.36 16.06
C PRO A 16 -11.20 -1.06 15.38
N VAL A 17 -11.32 -1.40 14.08
CA VAL A 17 -10.21 -1.97 13.30
C VAL A 17 -9.08 -0.96 13.15
N ALA A 18 -9.40 0.32 12.96
CA ALA A 18 -8.40 1.38 12.88
C ALA A 18 -7.71 1.60 14.22
N LEU A 19 -8.45 1.63 15.34
CA LEU A 19 -7.86 1.73 16.68
C LEU A 19 -6.90 0.58 16.97
N LEU A 20 -7.33 -0.65 16.67
CA LEU A 20 -6.49 -1.83 16.82
C LEU A 20 -5.25 -1.75 15.92
N ALA A 21 -5.41 -1.34 14.65
CA ALA A 21 -4.29 -1.17 13.74
C ALA A 21 -3.23 -0.20 14.29
N PHE A 22 -3.65 0.98 14.74
CA PHE A 22 -2.74 1.96 15.33
C PHE A 22 -2.08 1.46 16.61
N ALA A 23 -2.81 0.75 17.48
CA ALA A 23 -2.24 0.16 18.69
C ALA A 23 -1.18 -0.91 18.36
N VAL A 24 -1.44 -1.78 17.37
CA VAL A 24 -0.50 -2.81 16.96
C VAL A 24 0.72 -2.21 16.24
N VAL A 25 0.54 -1.15 15.46
CA VAL A 25 1.66 -0.37 14.89
C VAL A 25 2.52 0.23 16.01
N ALA A 26 1.92 0.90 16.98
CA ALA A 26 2.65 1.46 18.13
C ALA A 26 3.42 0.38 18.90
N LEU A 27 2.81 -0.80 19.10
CA LEU A 27 3.48 -1.95 19.71
C LEU A 27 4.67 -2.45 18.87
N ALA A 28 4.50 -2.59 17.55
CA ALA A 28 5.56 -3.06 16.66
C ALA A 28 6.77 -2.11 16.68
N TYR A 29 6.52 -0.80 16.60
CA TYR A 29 7.57 0.22 16.69
C TYR A 29 8.20 0.32 18.07
N GLY A 30 7.40 0.22 19.13
CA GLY A 30 7.92 0.16 20.49
C GLY A 30 8.85 -1.04 20.67
N ARG A 31 8.45 -2.20 20.15
CA ARG A 31 9.31 -3.37 20.17
C ARG A 31 10.59 -3.15 19.36
N ALA A 32 10.48 -2.57 18.16
CA ALA A 32 11.61 -2.27 17.29
C ALA A 32 12.60 -1.27 17.90
N ILE A 33 12.15 -0.28 18.66
CA ILE A 33 13.05 0.71 19.26
C ILE A 33 13.75 0.15 20.50
N TRP A 34 12.98 -0.40 21.44
CA TRP A 34 13.48 -0.74 22.77
C TRP A 34 14.02 -2.17 22.94
N PHE A 35 13.58 -3.13 22.11
CA PHE A 35 13.87 -4.55 22.34
C PHE A 35 14.71 -5.22 21.27
N THR A 36 14.89 -4.60 20.10
CA THR A 36 15.78 -5.13 19.07
C THR A 36 17.15 -4.46 19.13
N PRO A 37 18.26 -5.23 19.16
CA PRO A 37 19.59 -4.66 19.12
C PRO A 37 19.83 -3.95 17.77
N PRO A 38 20.74 -2.96 17.72
CA PRO A 38 21.28 -2.47 16.44
C PRO A 38 21.89 -3.62 15.63
N GLU A 39 21.75 -3.58 14.32
CA GLU A 39 22.34 -4.58 13.43
C GLU A 39 23.86 -4.33 13.32
N ALA A 40 24.65 -5.40 13.21
CA ALA A 40 26.11 -5.34 13.33
C ALA A 40 26.79 -4.46 12.26
N THR A 41 26.25 -4.42 11.05
CA THR A 41 26.81 -3.68 9.91
C THR A 41 26.13 -2.34 9.65
N GLN A 42 24.81 -2.26 9.88
CA GLN A 42 23.97 -1.10 9.56
C GLN A 42 23.66 -0.22 10.78
N GLY A 43 23.99 -0.69 11.99
CA GLY A 43 23.70 0.00 13.23
C GLY A 43 22.22 0.33 13.40
N PHE A 44 21.92 1.56 13.81
CA PHE A 44 20.55 2.03 14.03
C PHE A 44 19.76 2.27 12.74
N ALA A 45 20.44 2.51 11.60
CA ALA A 45 19.76 2.75 10.33
C ALA A 45 18.85 1.56 9.96
N GLN A 46 19.26 0.33 10.29
CA GLN A 46 18.47 -0.88 10.08
C GLN A 46 17.05 -0.80 10.66
N LYS A 47 16.80 -0.03 11.73
CA LYS A 47 15.46 0.06 12.34
C LYS A 47 14.43 0.65 11.36
N ILE A 48 14.84 1.37 10.32
CA ILE A 48 13.95 1.81 9.23
C ILE A 48 13.30 0.61 8.51
N LEU A 49 13.93 -0.57 8.50
CA LEU A 49 13.37 -1.76 7.86
C LEU A 49 12.09 -2.26 8.51
N TYR A 50 11.85 -1.97 9.80
CA TYR A 50 10.56 -2.26 10.46
C TYR A 50 9.41 -1.39 9.94
N VAL A 51 9.71 -0.40 9.09
CA VAL A 51 8.75 0.47 8.40
C VAL A 51 8.75 0.18 6.91
N HIS A 52 9.94 0.24 6.31
CA HIS A 52 10.14 0.20 4.88
C HIS A 52 9.68 -1.12 4.28
N ALA A 53 10.12 -2.24 4.86
CA ALA A 53 9.78 -3.57 4.36
C ALA A 53 8.27 -3.90 4.48
N PRO A 54 7.60 -3.67 5.63
CA PRO A 54 6.15 -3.88 5.70
C PRO A 54 5.35 -2.89 4.85
N ALA A 55 5.83 -1.64 4.67
CA ALA A 55 5.22 -0.71 3.71
C ALA A 55 5.35 -1.20 2.26
N ALA A 56 6.50 -1.74 1.86
CA ALA A 56 6.70 -2.34 0.54
C ALA A 56 5.81 -3.56 0.30
N TRP A 57 5.65 -4.41 1.33
CA TRP A 57 4.69 -5.51 1.29
C TRP A 57 3.26 -5.00 1.04
N VAL A 58 2.81 -4.01 1.82
CA VAL A 58 1.48 -3.43 1.65
C VAL A 58 1.31 -2.75 0.29
N ALA A 59 2.32 -2.07 -0.23
CA ALA A 59 2.29 -1.49 -1.56
C ALA A 59 2.01 -2.56 -2.63
N PHE A 60 2.68 -3.71 -2.58
CA PHE A 60 2.41 -4.81 -3.51
C PHE A 60 1.06 -5.47 -3.28
N LEU A 61 0.69 -5.72 -2.01
CA LEU A 61 -0.61 -6.29 -1.65
C LEU A 61 -1.76 -5.41 -2.16
N ALA A 62 -1.68 -4.10 -1.91
CA ALA A 62 -2.69 -3.14 -2.32
C ALA A 62 -2.85 -3.11 -3.85
N PHE A 63 -1.75 -3.18 -4.61
CA PHE A 63 -1.81 -3.16 -6.07
C PHE A 63 -2.37 -4.49 -6.59
N GLY A 64 -1.99 -5.60 -5.97
CA GLY A 64 -2.57 -6.92 -6.24
C GLY A 64 -4.08 -6.94 -6.01
N VAL A 65 -4.56 -6.39 -4.90
CA VAL A 65 -6.01 -6.24 -4.63
C VAL A 65 -6.68 -5.34 -5.66
N THR A 66 -6.06 -4.22 -6.05
CA THR A 66 -6.57 -3.34 -7.12
C THR A 66 -6.77 -4.09 -8.43
N ALA A 67 -5.77 -4.88 -8.84
CA ALA A 67 -5.81 -5.66 -10.07
C ALA A 67 -6.83 -6.80 -10.00
N LEU A 68 -6.86 -7.56 -8.89
CA LEU A 68 -7.79 -8.68 -8.71
C LEU A 68 -9.25 -8.20 -8.64
N ALA A 69 -9.52 -7.15 -7.87
CA ALA A 69 -10.86 -6.57 -7.79
C ALA A 69 -11.31 -6.00 -9.14
N GLY A 70 -10.41 -5.32 -9.87
CA GLY A 70 -10.68 -4.86 -11.24
C GLY A 70 -10.93 -6.02 -12.21
N ALA A 71 -10.16 -7.11 -12.12
CA ALA A 71 -10.37 -8.30 -12.94
C ALA A 71 -11.73 -8.94 -12.65
N PHE A 72 -12.08 -9.17 -11.38
CA PHE A 72 -13.40 -9.69 -11.02
C PHE A 72 -14.54 -8.76 -11.44
N TRP A 73 -14.34 -7.44 -11.36
CA TRP A 73 -15.33 -6.47 -11.85
C TRP A 73 -15.62 -6.65 -13.35
N LEU A 74 -14.61 -6.98 -14.17
CA LEU A 74 -14.82 -7.18 -15.61
C LEU A 74 -15.82 -8.31 -15.91
N PHE A 75 -15.85 -9.35 -15.07
CA PHE A 75 -16.75 -10.50 -15.21
C PHE A 75 -18.08 -10.30 -14.49
N LEU A 76 -18.05 -9.83 -13.24
CA LEU A 76 -19.21 -9.78 -12.36
C LEU A 76 -19.99 -8.47 -12.45
N LYS A 77 -19.36 -7.40 -12.93
CA LYS A 77 -19.92 -6.04 -13.00
C LYS A 77 -20.42 -5.46 -11.66
N ASP A 78 -20.01 -6.06 -10.54
CA ASP A 78 -20.37 -5.60 -9.20
C ASP A 78 -19.57 -4.35 -8.81
N GLN A 79 -20.25 -3.21 -8.67
CA GLN A 79 -19.66 -1.92 -8.29
C GLN A 79 -18.90 -1.93 -6.96
N ARG A 80 -19.16 -2.91 -6.07
CA ARG A 80 -18.37 -3.10 -4.83
C ARG A 80 -16.92 -3.46 -5.15
N LEU A 81 -16.68 -4.24 -6.21
CA LEU A 81 -15.33 -4.60 -6.65
C LEU A 81 -14.59 -3.40 -7.23
N ASP A 82 -15.30 -2.55 -7.98
CA ASP A 82 -14.71 -1.30 -8.51
C ASP A 82 -14.31 -0.34 -7.37
N ARG A 83 -15.19 -0.16 -6.38
CA ARG A 83 -14.89 0.61 -5.17
C ARG A 83 -13.71 0.04 -4.39
N LEU A 84 -13.61 -1.28 -4.29
CA LEU A 84 -12.48 -1.95 -3.63
C LEU A 84 -11.19 -1.70 -4.38
N ALA A 85 -11.21 -1.77 -5.72
CA ALA A 85 -10.05 -1.51 -6.55
C ALA A 85 -9.54 -0.08 -6.40
N GLU A 86 -10.44 0.90 -6.44
CA GLU A 86 -10.15 2.32 -6.21
C GLU A 86 -9.60 2.58 -4.81
N SER A 87 -10.31 2.11 -3.79
CA SER A 87 -9.93 2.30 -2.38
C SER A 87 -8.56 1.69 -2.09
N SER A 88 -8.29 0.50 -2.63
CA SER A 88 -6.99 -0.15 -2.51
C SER A 88 -5.89 0.61 -3.24
N ALA A 89 -6.20 1.21 -4.41
CA ALA A 89 -5.23 2.00 -5.16
C ALA A 89 -4.82 3.28 -4.43
N GLU A 90 -5.78 4.00 -3.85
CA GLU A 90 -5.53 5.20 -3.03
C GLU A 90 -4.63 4.89 -1.83
N VAL A 91 -4.92 3.82 -1.10
CA VAL A 91 -4.09 3.39 0.03
C VAL A 91 -2.71 2.94 -0.45
N GLY A 92 -2.65 2.25 -1.58
CA GLY A 92 -1.40 1.81 -2.22
C GLY A 92 -0.44 2.95 -2.56
N VAL A 93 -0.94 4.10 -3.04
CA VAL A 93 -0.13 5.32 -3.25
C VAL A 93 0.58 5.73 -1.97
N ILE A 94 -0.12 5.72 -0.83
CA ILE A 94 0.44 6.17 0.46
C ILE A 94 1.59 5.26 0.89
N PHE A 95 1.40 3.93 0.84
CA PHE A 95 2.44 3.00 1.24
C PHE A 95 3.61 2.98 0.25
N THR A 96 3.35 3.12 -1.06
CA THR A 96 4.42 3.21 -2.05
C THR A 96 5.21 4.52 -1.88
N THR A 97 4.55 5.63 -1.56
CA THR A 97 5.22 6.88 -1.18
C THR A 97 6.09 6.69 0.05
N ALA A 98 5.58 5.99 1.08
CA ALA A 98 6.36 5.69 2.27
C ALA A 98 7.63 4.89 1.94
N VAL A 99 7.57 3.93 1.00
CA VAL A 99 8.74 3.19 0.51
C VAL A 99 9.72 4.11 -0.21
N LEU A 100 9.24 4.98 -1.10
CA LEU A 100 10.08 5.91 -1.86
C LEU A 100 10.72 7.00 -0.97
N VAL A 101 10.18 7.25 0.22
CA VAL A 101 10.78 8.16 1.22
C VAL A 101 11.73 7.42 2.15
N THR A 102 11.28 6.31 2.74
CA THR A 102 12.06 5.56 3.73
C THR A 102 13.25 4.81 3.12
N GLY A 103 13.15 4.41 1.84
CA GLY A 103 14.24 3.78 1.11
C GLY A 103 15.48 4.66 1.05
N PRO A 104 15.40 5.88 0.48
CA PRO A 104 16.49 6.85 0.50
C PRO A 104 17.02 7.20 1.89
N LEU A 105 16.13 7.35 2.89
CA LEU A 105 16.52 7.62 4.29
C LEU A 105 17.41 6.52 4.86
N TRP A 106 17.15 5.26 4.51
CA TRP A 106 18.01 4.12 4.87
C TRP A 106 19.23 3.99 3.94
N GLY A 107 19.06 4.26 2.65
CA GLY A 107 20.13 4.16 1.65
C GLY A 107 21.28 5.13 1.91
N LYS A 108 21.00 6.35 2.37
CA LYS A 108 22.06 7.34 2.62
C LYS A 108 23.13 6.87 3.64
N PRO A 109 22.79 6.42 4.85
CA PRO A 109 23.78 5.93 5.80
C PRO A 109 24.38 4.56 5.43
N VAL A 110 23.68 3.71 4.67
CA VAL A 110 24.16 2.34 4.37
C VAL A 110 24.97 2.26 3.07
N TRP A 111 24.59 3.03 2.05
CA TRP A 111 25.22 3.03 0.71
C TRP A 111 25.99 4.31 0.39
N GLY A 112 25.86 5.35 1.22
CA GLY A 112 26.45 6.67 0.96
C GLY A 112 25.64 7.55 0.00
N THR A 113 24.56 7.04 -0.61
CA THR A 113 23.70 7.76 -1.56
C THR A 113 22.22 7.61 -1.23
N TRP A 114 21.43 8.64 -1.56
CA TRP A 114 19.97 8.64 -1.38
C TRP A 114 19.25 7.80 -2.43
N TRP A 115 19.80 7.73 -3.64
CA TRP A 115 19.15 7.07 -4.76
C TRP A 115 20.17 6.51 -5.72
N THR A 116 19.83 5.35 -6.27
CA THR A 116 20.48 4.76 -7.44
C THR A 116 19.41 4.41 -8.44
N TRP A 117 19.72 4.57 -9.72
CA TRP A 117 18.83 4.18 -10.82
C TRP A 117 18.92 2.68 -11.10
N ASP A 118 18.94 1.86 -10.04
CA ASP A 118 18.92 0.41 -10.21
C ASP A 118 17.52 -0.10 -10.54
N ALA A 119 17.43 -1.35 -11.00
CA ALA A 119 16.18 -1.94 -11.45
C ALA A 119 15.11 -1.96 -10.36
N ARG A 120 15.45 -2.29 -9.11
CA ARG A 120 14.47 -2.42 -8.01
C ARG A 120 13.84 -1.06 -7.68
N LEU A 121 14.68 -0.05 -7.48
CA LEU A 121 14.27 1.31 -7.13
C LEU A 121 13.47 1.93 -8.29
N THR A 122 13.98 1.81 -9.51
CA THR A 122 13.34 2.35 -10.70
C THR A 122 11.97 1.69 -10.94
N LEU A 123 11.88 0.37 -10.95
CA LEU A 123 10.59 -0.32 -11.16
C LEU A 123 9.58 0.00 -10.03
N THR A 124 10.03 0.21 -8.80
CA THR A 124 9.15 0.64 -7.70
C THR A 124 8.63 2.06 -7.91
N LEU A 125 9.46 2.98 -8.42
CA LEU A 125 9.04 4.32 -8.82
C LEU A 125 8.03 4.27 -9.98
N PHE A 126 8.25 3.41 -10.97
CA PHE A 126 7.28 3.18 -12.05
C PHE A 126 5.95 2.65 -11.52
N LEU A 127 5.95 1.71 -10.57
CA LEU A 127 4.73 1.24 -9.91
C LEU A 127 3.97 2.40 -9.24
N TRP A 128 4.68 3.32 -8.59
CA TRP A 128 4.08 4.52 -8.01
C TRP A 128 3.41 5.40 -9.07
N PHE A 129 4.07 5.65 -10.21
CA PHE A 129 3.46 6.39 -11.32
C PHE A 129 2.24 5.68 -11.89
N ILE A 130 2.23 4.34 -11.96
CA ILE A 130 1.07 3.58 -12.42
C ILE A 130 -0.09 3.74 -11.42
N TYR A 131 0.17 3.70 -10.11
CA TYR A 131 -0.86 3.99 -9.11
C TYR A 131 -1.49 5.37 -9.29
N VAL A 132 -0.65 6.40 -9.44
CA VAL A 132 -1.14 7.77 -9.66
C VAL A 132 -1.90 7.87 -10.99
N GLY A 133 -1.36 7.29 -12.05
CA GLY A 133 -2.00 7.24 -13.37
C GLY A 133 -3.36 6.53 -13.35
N TYR A 134 -3.48 5.43 -12.60
CA TYR A 134 -4.73 4.73 -12.37
C TYR A 134 -5.79 5.66 -11.73
N LEU A 135 -5.42 6.43 -10.70
CA LEU A 135 -6.35 7.35 -10.04
C LEU A 135 -6.68 8.57 -10.92
N VAL A 136 -5.71 9.13 -11.62
CA VAL A 136 -5.91 10.22 -12.59
C VAL A 136 -6.88 9.78 -13.69
N LEU A 137 -6.68 8.59 -14.26
CA LEU A 137 -7.58 8.01 -15.26
C LEU A 137 -9.02 7.93 -14.73
N ARG A 138 -9.19 7.54 -13.47
CA ARG A 138 -10.52 7.50 -12.84
C ARG A 138 -11.13 8.88 -12.63
N GLY A 139 -10.32 9.90 -12.35
CA GLY A 139 -10.80 11.27 -12.18
C GLY A 139 -11.26 11.94 -13.47
N VAL A 140 -10.72 11.54 -14.63
CA VAL A 140 -11.01 12.21 -15.92
C VAL A 140 -12.11 11.55 -16.74
N ILE A 141 -12.47 10.29 -16.46
CA ILE A 141 -13.53 9.58 -17.20
C ILE A 141 -14.88 9.80 -16.50
N PRO A 142 -15.86 10.46 -17.14
CA PRO A 142 -17.15 10.75 -16.51
C PRO A 142 -18.02 9.50 -16.36
N GLY A 143 -18.04 8.62 -17.36
CA GLY A 143 -18.91 7.44 -17.38
C GLY A 143 -18.47 6.38 -16.39
N ARG A 144 -19.31 6.07 -15.39
CA ARG A 144 -19.00 5.15 -14.28
C ARG A 144 -18.53 3.77 -14.75
N GLU A 145 -19.22 3.16 -15.72
CA GLU A 145 -18.85 1.85 -16.26
C GLU A 145 -17.58 1.91 -17.12
N GLN A 146 -17.45 2.93 -17.98
CA GLN A 146 -16.27 3.14 -18.81
C GLN A 146 -15.01 3.36 -17.96
N ARG A 147 -15.15 4.16 -16.89
CA ARG A 147 -14.13 4.43 -15.90
C ARG A 147 -13.63 3.14 -15.24
N ALA A 148 -14.56 2.34 -14.71
CA ALA A 148 -14.25 1.07 -14.07
C ALA A 148 -13.55 0.10 -15.03
N ARG A 149 -14.01 0.03 -16.29
CA ARG A 149 -13.40 -0.83 -17.33
C ARG A 149 -11.97 -0.42 -17.65
N TYR A 150 -11.72 0.86 -17.91
CA TYR A 150 -10.37 1.31 -18.27
C TYR A 150 -9.42 1.22 -17.08
N ALA A 151 -9.90 1.55 -15.87
CA ALA A 151 -9.14 1.40 -14.64
C ALA A 151 -8.78 -0.07 -14.39
N ALA A 152 -9.73 -1.01 -14.54
CA ALA A 152 -9.45 -2.44 -14.38
C ALA A 152 -8.34 -2.93 -15.31
N VAL A 153 -8.36 -2.53 -16.59
CA VAL A 153 -7.30 -2.89 -17.55
C VAL A 153 -5.94 -2.34 -17.11
N VAL A 154 -5.87 -1.06 -16.74
CA VAL A 154 -4.62 -0.45 -16.24
C VAL A 154 -4.13 -1.14 -14.97
N GLY A 155 -5.02 -1.47 -14.04
CA GLY A 155 -4.68 -2.20 -12.81
C GLY A 155 -4.10 -3.59 -13.10
N ILE A 156 -4.68 -4.34 -14.04
CA ILE A 156 -4.18 -5.67 -14.41
C ILE A 156 -2.79 -5.57 -15.06
N LEU A 157 -2.63 -4.69 -16.04
CA LEU A 157 -1.35 -4.50 -16.73
C LEU A 157 -0.27 -3.98 -15.78
N GLY A 158 -0.62 -3.07 -14.88
CA GLY A 158 0.28 -2.55 -13.86
C GLY A 158 0.76 -3.62 -12.88
N ALA A 159 -0.10 -4.56 -12.50
CA ALA A 159 0.26 -5.62 -11.56
C ALA A 159 1.31 -6.59 -12.13
N LEU A 160 1.41 -6.69 -13.46
CA LEU A 160 2.48 -7.47 -14.10
C LEU A 160 3.86 -6.95 -13.74
N LEU A 161 4.01 -5.68 -13.34
CA LEU A 161 5.28 -5.10 -12.90
C LEU A 161 5.77 -5.68 -11.57
N ILE A 162 4.86 -6.13 -10.69
CA ILE A 162 5.21 -6.58 -9.33
C ILE A 162 6.17 -7.78 -9.33
N PRO A 163 5.93 -8.86 -10.12
CA PRO A 163 6.91 -9.93 -10.29
C PRO A 163 8.29 -9.44 -10.76
N PHE A 164 8.35 -8.50 -11.71
CA PHE A 164 9.62 -7.96 -12.18
C PHE A 164 10.35 -7.16 -11.09
N ILE A 165 9.62 -6.38 -10.28
CA ILE A 165 10.19 -5.71 -9.10
C ILE A 165 10.78 -6.76 -8.15
N HIS A 166 10.06 -7.85 -7.88
CA HIS A 166 10.56 -8.90 -6.99
C HIS A 166 11.83 -9.56 -7.56
N LEU A 167 11.79 -9.98 -8.82
CA LEU A 167 12.87 -10.68 -9.50
C LEU A 167 14.08 -9.79 -9.78
N SER A 168 13.94 -8.46 -9.76
CA SER A 168 14.99 -7.53 -10.14
C SER A 168 16.28 -7.70 -9.33
N VAL A 169 16.18 -8.08 -8.05
CA VAL A 169 17.34 -8.28 -7.17
C VAL A 169 18.13 -9.55 -7.50
N TYR A 170 17.52 -10.50 -8.23
CA TYR A 170 18.18 -11.70 -8.71
C TYR A 170 18.70 -11.54 -10.13
N LEU A 171 18.00 -10.75 -10.96
CA LEU A 171 18.31 -10.58 -12.38
C LEU A 171 19.37 -9.52 -12.67
N PHE A 172 19.50 -8.50 -11.81
CA PHE A 172 20.39 -7.37 -12.03
C PHE A 172 21.38 -7.20 -10.89
N ARG A 173 22.55 -6.64 -11.20
CA ARG A 173 23.48 -6.16 -10.17
C ARG A 173 22.91 -4.87 -9.57
N THR A 174 22.54 -4.90 -8.30
CA THR A 174 21.91 -3.79 -7.57
C THR A 174 22.57 -3.63 -6.20
N LEU A 175 22.47 -2.44 -5.61
CA LEU A 175 22.82 -2.22 -4.20
C LEU A 175 21.75 -2.76 -3.25
N HIS A 176 20.52 -2.95 -3.72
CA HIS A 176 19.44 -3.51 -2.93
C HIS A 176 19.79 -4.95 -2.53
N PRO A 177 19.81 -5.27 -1.23
CA PRO A 177 20.21 -6.59 -0.76
C PRO A 177 19.21 -7.67 -1.16
N LEU A 178 19.69 -8.91 -1.24
CA LEU A 178 18.84 -10.09 -1.35
C LEU A 178 18.00 -10.29 -0.08
N PRO A 179 16.85 -10.98 -0.17
CA PRO A 179 16.02 -11.27 1.00
C PRO A 179 16.79 -11.99 2.12
N VAL A 180 16.75 -11.44 3.33
CA VAL A 180 17.49 -11.94 4.50
C VAL A 180 16.66 -12.84 5.44
N VAL A 181 15.33 -12.80 5.31
CA VAL A 181 14.40 -13.59 6.14
C VAL A 181 14.05 -14.93 5.47
N ALA A 182 13.84 -14.93 4.16
CA ALA A 182 13.42 -16.09 3.40
C ALA A 182 14.64 -16.79 2.75
N ARG A 183 15.53 -17.33 3.58
CA ARG A 183 16.73 -18.06 3.14
C ARG A 183 16.59 -19.55 3.45
N PRO A 184 17.13 -20.46 2.61
CA PRO A 184 17.13 -21.90 2.89
C PRO A 184 17.79 -22.25 4.23
N GLU A 185 18.81 -21.49 4.64
CA GLU A 185 19.55 -21.69 5.88
C GLU A 185 18.87 -21.06 7.12
N GLY A 186 17.71 -20.43 6.94
CA GLY A 186 16.97 -19.71 7.98
C GLY A 186 17.27 -18.20 8.04
N PRO A 187 16.54 -17.44 8.88
CA PRO A 187 16.69 -15.99 8.95
C PRO A 187 18.07 -15.56 9.44
N ALA A 188 18.72 -14.64 8.72
CA ALA A 188 20.05 -14.13 9.05
C ALA A 188 20.04 -13.05 10.17
N MET A 189 19.04 -13.06 11.06
CA MET A 189 18.90 -12.06 12.12
C MET A 189 18.43 -12.71 13.45
N PRO A 190 18.78 -12.14 14.62
CA PRO A 190 18.31 -12.61 15.91
C PRO A 190 16.80 -12.82 15.98
N THR A 191 16.34 -13.83 16.70
CA THR A 191 14.91 -14.19 16.79
C THR A 191 14.02 -13.02 17.24
N VAL A 192 14.53 -12.14 18.11
CA VAL A 192 13.79 -10.93 18.54
C VAL A 192 13.54 -9.97 17.38
N MET A 193 14.48 -9.82 16.45
CA MET A 193 14.33 -9.01 15.24
C MET A 193 13.33 -9.65 14.30
N VAL A 194 13.42 -10.96 14.05
CA VAL A 194 12.46 -11.70 13.20
C VAL A 194 11.03 -11.55 13.70
N LYS A 195 10.79 -11.79 15.00
CA LYS A 195 9.45 -11.67 15.60
C LYS A 195 8.91 -10.24 15.49
N THR A 196 9.76 -9.24 15.74
CA THR A 196 9.38 -7.84 15.62
C THR A 196 9.09 -7.45 14.17
N PHE A 197 9.86 -7.99 13.24
CA PHE A 197 9.68 -7.78 11.80
C PHE A 197 8.35 -8.32 11.33
N PHE A 198 8.01 -9.57 11.63
CA PHE A 198 6.69 -10.13 11.26
C PHE A 198 5.52 -9.46 11.99
N LEU A 199 5.71 -9.01 13.23
CA LEU A 199 4.72 -8.18 13.92
C LEU A 199 4.46 -6.87 13.15
N ALA A 200 5.50 -6.23 12.60
CA ALA A 200 5.34 -5.04 11.78
C ALA A 200 4.60 -5.32 10.46
N PHE A 201 4.85 -6.45 9.80
CA PHE A 201 4.09 -6.89 8.61
C PHE A 201 2.61 -7.08 8.93
N PHE A 202 2.31 -7.74 10.05
CA PHE A 202 0.94 -7.90 10.53
C PHE A 202 0.30 -6.54 10.82
N ALA A 203 1.00 -5.66 11.55
CA ALA A 203 0.53 -4.33 11.90
C ALA A 203 0.16 -3.48 10.67
N PHE A 204 1.05 -3.45 9.67
CA PHE A 204 0.85 -2.68 8.45
C PHE A 204 -0.23 -3.29 7.56
N THR A 205 -0.36 -4.61 7.54
CA THR A 205 -1.47 -5.28 6.84
C THR A 205 -2.82 -4.93 7.49
N LEU A 206 -2.88 -4.89 8.82
CA LEU A 206 -4.08 -4.47 9.54
C LEU A 206 -4.39 -2.99 9.31
N LEU A 207 -3.37 -2.13 9.27
CA LEU A 207 -3.50 -0.71 8.92
C LEU A 207 -4.01 -0.51 7.49
N TYR A 208 -3.52 -1.28 6.54
CA TYR A 208 -4.02 -1.33 5.17
C TYR A 208 -5.51 -1.68 5.14
N VAL A 209 -5.93 -2.74 5.84
CA VAL A 209 -7.34 -3.14 5.93
C VAL A 209 -8.20 -2.01 6.52
N ALA A 210 -7.74 -1.36 7.60
CA ALA A 210 -8.44 -0.24 8.21
C ALA A 210 -8.62 0.93 7.22
N PHE A 211 -7.56 1.30 6.49
CA PHE A 211 -7.63 2.39 5.52
C PHE A 211 -8.52 2.04 4.32
N VAL A 212 -8.43 0.81 3.78
CA VAL A 212 -9.30 0.39 2.68
C VAL A 212 -10.77 0.38 3.10
N ARG A 213 -11.09 -0.07 4.32
CA ARG A 213 -12.46 0.01 4.87
C ARG A 213 -12.96 1.45 4.95
N ALA A 214 -12.14 2.37 5.44
CA ALA A 214 -12.49 3.78 5.51
C ALA A 214 -12.71 4.38 4.11
N ARG A 215 -11.85 4.07 3.14
CA ARG A 215 -11.99 4.54 1.75
C ARG A 215 -13.21 3.93 1.05
N MET A 216 -13.51 2.66 1.30
CA MET A 216 -14.71 1.96 0.82
C MET A 216 -16.00 2.60 1.33
N ALA A 217 -16.04 2.97 2.61
CA ALA A 217 -17.19 3.67 3.20
C ALA A 217 -17.40 5.03 2.51
N LEU A 218 -16.32 5.80 2.33
CA LEU A 218 -16.35 7.09 1.63
C LEU A 218 -16.78 6.96 0.16
N ALA A 219 -16.28 5.94 -0.54
CA ALA A 219 -16.66 5.69 -1.93
C ALA A 219 -18.14 5.32 -2.06
N THR A 220 -18.68 4.59 -1.08
CA THR A 220 -20.11 4.24 -1.05
C THR A 220 -20.98 5.47 -0.78
N GLU A 221 -20.57 6.35 0.13
CA GLU A 221 -21.25 7.63 0.38
C GLU A 221 -21.23 8.53 -0.86
N ARG A 222 -20.06 8.66 -1.52
CA ARG A 222 -19.92 9.44 -2.77
C ARG A 222 -20.88 8.94 -3.85
N ASP A 223 -20.90 7.63 -4.08
CA ASP A 223 -21.79 7.04 -5.09
C ASP A 223 -23.27 7.30 -4.78
N ALA A 224 -23.68 7.22 -3.51
CA ALA A 224 -25.06 7.48 -3.12
C ALA A 224 -25.47 8.93 -3.34
N LEU A 225 -24.54 9.89 -3.15
CA LEU A 225 -24.76 11.30 -3.45
C LEU A 225 -24.87 11.55 -4.95
N ASP A 226 -24.00 10.92 -5.75
CA ASP A 226 -24.03 11.01 -7.21
C ASP A 226 -25.35 10.46 -7.77
N ASP A 227 -25.82 9.30 -7.27
CA ASP A 227 -27.08 8.68 -7.67
C ASP A 227 -28.29 9.56 -7.29
N ALA A 228 -28.26 10.20 -6.11
CA ALA A 228 -29.31 11.13 -5.68
C ALA A 228 -29.36 12.42 -6.51
N ALA A 229 -28.20 12.92 -6.98
CA ALA A 229 -28.12 14.13 -7.80
C ALA A 229 -28.62 13.91 -9.25
N VAL A 230 -28.57 12.67 -9.76
CA VAL A 230 -29.09 12.31 -11.09
C VAL A 230 -30.58 11.95 -11.05
N GLY A 231 -31.08 11.50 -9.90
CA GLY A 231 -32.47 11.05 -9.72
C GLY A 231 -33.49 12.13 -9.33
N GLY A 232 -33.07 13.37 -9.06
CA GLY A 232 -33.94 14.52 -8.71
C GLY A 232 -33.96 15.57 -9.80
#